data_AF-A0A8T4I4A7-F1
#
_entry.id   AF-A0A8T4I4A7-F1
#
_cell.length_a   1.000
_cell.length_b   1.000
_cell.length_c   1.000
_cell.angle_alpha   90.00
_cell.angle_beta   90.00
_cell.angle_gamma   90.00
#
_symmetry.space_group_name_H-M   'P 1'
#
loop_
_entity.id
_entity.type
_entity.pdbx_description
1 polymer ?
#
loop_
_entity_poly.entity_id
_entity_poly.type
_entity_poly.pdbx_seq_one_letter_code
_entity_poly.pdbx_strand_id
1 'polypeptide(L)' 'DVMRLALWVRDGEPPERSRRIECVWRDPATPTGAQQTDAAVKLVQAGILPAEGEVVLEMAGLSEDQRQRVAAERR' A
#
# COMPACT_ATOMS: atom_id res chain seq x y z
N ASP A 1 -1.89 -9.97 16.04
CA ASP A 1 -2.19 -9.66 17.45
C ASP A 1 -1.28 -8.64 18.12
N VAL A 2 0.04 -8.69 17.93
CA VAL A 2 0.97 -7.73 18.59
C VAL A 2 0.63 -6.26 18.31
N MET A 3 0.35 -5.88 17.06
CA MET A 3 -0.05 -4.50 16.74
C MET A 3 -1.35 -4.06 17.40
N ARG A 4 -2.29 -5.01 17.59
CA ARG A 4 -3.56 -4.75 18.30
C ARG A 4 -3.32 -4.47 19.78
N LEU A 5 -2.41 -5.25 20.39
CA LEU A 5 -1.97 -5.05 21.77
C LEU A 5 -1.24 -3.70 21.93
N ALA A 6 -0.37 -3.34 20.99
CA ALA A 6 0.33 -2.06 21.01
C ALA A 6 -0.65 -0.86 20.97
N LEU A 7 -1.68 -0.93 20.12
CA LEU A 7 -2.73 0.08 20.08
C LEU A 7 -3.53 0.13 21.38
N TRP A 8 -3.87 -1.03 21.95
CA TRP A 8 -4.57 -1.07 23.24
C TRP A 8 -3.74 -0.45 24.37
N VAL A 9 -2.44 -0.75 24.45
CA VAL A 9 -1.55 -0.14 25.44
C VAL A 9 -1.47 1.39 25.26
N ARG A 10 -1.47 1.88 24.01
CA ARG A 10 -1.42 3.32 23.71
C ARG A 10 -2.73 4.04 24.04
N ASP A 11 -3.86 3.46 23.64
CA ASP A 11 -5.17 4.13 23.65
C ASP A 11 -5.99 3.79 24.91
N GLY A 12 -5.58 2.80 25.71
CA GLY A 12 -6.29 2.35 26.92
C GLY A 12 -7.53 1.49 26.63
N GLU A 13 -8.02 1.49 25.39
CA GLU A 13 -9.14 0.67 24.93
C GLU A 13 -8.74 -0.27 23.78
N PRO A 14 -9.32 -1.48 23.71
CA PRO A 14 -8.99 -2.42 22.66
C PRO A 14 -9.56 -1.92 21.31
N PRO A 15 -8.76 -1.84 20.25
CA PRO A 15 -9.27 -1.44 18.94
C PRO A 15 -10.27 -2.48 18.40
N GLU A 16 -11.29 -2.00 17.68
CA GLU A 16 -12.35 -2.83 17.11
C GLU A 16 -11.82 -4.10 16.43
N ARG A 17 -12.44 -5.26 16.73
CA ARG A 17 -12.01 -6.55 16.17
C ARG A 17 -12.10 -6.61 14.65
N SER A 18 -13.06 -5.90 14.06
CA SER A 18 -13.23 -5.73 12.61
C SER A 18 -12.08 -4.96 11.95
N ARG A 19 -11.35 -4.14 12.70
CA ARG A 19 -10.23 -3.35 12.16
C ARG A 19 -9.12 -4.29 11.68
N ARG A 20 -8.89 -4.30 10.37
CA ARG A 20 -7.80 -5.02 9.73
C ARG A 20 -6.49 -4.26 9.97
N ILE A 21 -5.52 -4.93 10.59
CA ILE A 21 -4.20 -4.38 10.90
C ILE A 21 -3.19 -5.39 10.40
N GLU A 22 -2.45 -5.04 9.37
CA GLU A 22 -1.41 -5.89 8.79
C GLU A 22 -0.10 -5.13 8.71
N CYS A 23 0.99 -5.87 8.88
CA CYS A 23 2.31 -5.34 8.61
C CYS A 23 2.61 -5.63 7.14
N VAL A 24 2.80 -4.57 6.36
CA VAL A 24 3.22 -4.67 4.96
C VAL A 24 4.74 -4.61 4.93
N TRP A 25 5.36 -5.72 4.57
CA TRP A 25 6.80 -5.79 4.34
C TRP A 25 7.09 -5.53 2.87
N ARG A 26 8.12 -4.74 2.61
CA ARG A 26 8.60 -4.51 1.23
C ARG A 26 9.27 -5.78 0.71
N ASP A 27 9.11 -6.04 -0.59
CA ASP A 27 9.81 -7.11 -1.29
C ASP A 27 11.34 -6.97 -1.08
N PRO A 28 12.05 -8.01 -0.59
CA PRO A 28 13.50 -7.97 -0.42
C PRO A 28 14.29 -7.98 -1.74
N ALA A 29 13.62 -8.20 -2.88
CA ALA A 29 14.24 -8.04 -4.19
C ALA A 29 14.73 -6.60 -4.40
N THR A 30 15.71 -6.41 -5.30
CA THR A 30 16.23 -5.09 -5.68
C THR A 30 15.81 -4.72 -7.12
N PRO A 31 14.51 -4.61 -7.43
CA PRO A 31 14.09 -4.19 -8.75
C PRO A 31 14.40 -2.71 -8.95
N THR A 32 14.80 -2.36 -10.17
CA THR A 32 14.89 -0.96 -10.59
C THR A 32 13.49 -0.33 -10.59
N GLY A 33 13.42 1.01 -10.52
CA GLY A 33 12.15 1.73 -10.66
C GLY A 33 11.44 1.43 -12.00
N ALA A 34 12.22 1.22 -13.07
CA ALA A 34 11.70 0.83 -14.37
C ALA A 34 11.03 -0.55 -14.36
N GLN A 35 11.63 -1.54 -13.70
CA GLN A 35 11.05 -2.88 -13.58
C GLN A 35 9.73 -2.88 -12.79
N GLN A 36 9.66 -2.11 -11.70
CA GLN A 36 8.44 -1.94 -10.91
C GLN A 36 7.31 -1.30 -11.72
N THR A 37 7.63 -0.22 -12.43
CA THR A 37 6.66 0.49 -13.27
C THR A 37 6.14 -0.39 -14.39
N ASP A 38 7.03 -1.10 -15.10
CA ASP A 38 6.66 -2.00 -16.19
C ASP A 38 5.78 -3.16 -15.69
N ALA A 39 6.09 -3.74 -14.53
CA ALA A 39 5.25 -4.77 -13.91
C ALA A 39 3.84 -4.24 -13.58
N ALA A 40 3.75 -3.05 -12.98
CA ALA A 40 2.48 -2.42 -12.64
C ALA A 40 1.63 -2.15 -13.90
N VAL A 41 2.24 -1.59 -14.95
CA VAL A 41 1.56 -1.33 -16.23
C VAL A 41 1.04 -2.62 -16.86
N LYS A 42 1.82 -3.70 -16.85
CA LYS A 42 1.40 -5.00 -17.40
C LYS A 42 0.20 -5.58 -16.68
N LEU A 43 0.14 -5.47 -15.35
CA LEU A 43 -1.00 -5.95 -14.57
C LEU A 43 -2.28 -5.16 -14.86
N VAL A 44 -2.16 -3.85 -15.08
CA VAL A 44 -3.28 -3.00 -15.51
C VAL A 44 -3.73 -3.35 -16.92
N GLN A 45 -2.81 -3.47 -17.87
CA GLN A 45 -3.12 -3.83 -19.26
C GLN A 45 -3.75 -5.22 -19.38
N ALA A 46 -3.36 -6.16 -18.53
CA ALA A 46 -3.96 -7.48 -18.44
C ALA A 46 -5.35 -7.48 -17.76
N GLY A 47 -5.83 -6.33 -17.26
CA GLY A 47 -7.11 -6.20 -16.57
C GLY A 47 -7.12 -6.83 -15.16
N ILE A 48 -5.95 -7.15 -14.61
CA ILE A 48 -5.82 -7.76 -13.26
C ILE A 48 -5.98 -6.68 -12.19
N LEU A 49 -5.38 -5.51 -12.41
CA LEU A 49 -5.49 -4.37 -11.50
C LEU A 49 -6.24 -3.20 -12.17
N PRO A 50 -7.10 -2.47 -11.43
CA PRO A 50 -7.71 -1.25 -11.95
C PRO A 50 -6.65 -0.15 -12.09
N ALA A 51 -6.65 0.56 -13.22
CA ALA A 51 -5.67 1.61 -13.52
C ALA A 51 -5.61 2.73 -12.45
N GLU A 52 -6.76 3.03 -11.85
CA GLU A 52 -6.90 4.10 -10.84
C GLU A 52 -6.61 3.61 -9.42
N GLY A 53 -6.28 2.33 -9.23
CA GLY A 53 -6.09 1.73 -7.92
C GLY A 53 -4.80 2.20 -7.24
N GLU A 54 -4.89 2.52 -5.95
CA GLU A 54 -3.74 2.85 -5.09
C GLU A 54 -2.63 1.77 -5.13
N VAL A 55 -3.04 0.51 -5.24
CA VAL A 55 -2.12 -0.64 -5.35
C VAL A 55 -1.19 -0.53 -6.57
N VAL A 56 -1.64 0.08 -7.68
CA VAL A 56 -0.81 0.26 -8.88
C VAL A 56 0.31 1.24 -8.61
N LEU A 57 0.01 2.34 -7.90
CA LEU A 57 1.01 3.34 -7.52
C LEU A 57 2.00 2.77 -6.50
N GLU A 58 1.52 1.96 -5.56
CA GLU A 58 2.39 1.24 -4.61
C GLU A 58 3.32 0.26 -5.33
N MET A 59 2.80 -0.53 -6.27
CA MET A 59 3.62 -1.44 -7.08
C MET A 59 4.62 -0.71 -8.00
N ALA A 60 4.28 0.48 -8.47
CA ALA A 60 5.20 1.35 -9.20
C ALA A 60 6.30 1.96 -8.31
N GLY A 61 6.26 1.71 -6.99
CA GLY A 61 7.28 2.10 -6.03
C GLY A 61 7.02 3.43 -5.33
N LEU A 62 5.81 4.01 -5.47
CA LEU A 62 5.48 5.25 -4.75
C LEU A 62 5.27 4.95 -3.26
N SER A 63 5.85 5.79 -2.41
CA SER A 63 5.58 5.77 -0.97
C SER A 63 4.15 6.22 -0.67
N GLU A 64 3.66 5.94 0.54
CA GLU A 64 2.34 6.37 0.98
C GLU A 64 2.14 7.89 0.86
N ASP A 65 3.13 8.70 1.27
CA ASP A 65 3.08 10.16 1.14
C ASP A 65 2.99 10.61 -0.32
N GLN A 66 3.75 9.97 -1.22
CA GLN A 66 3.67 10.28 -2.65
C GLN A 66 2.30 9.92 -3.24
N ARG A 67 1.71 8.79 -2.85
CA ARG A 67 0.37 8.41 -3.30
C ARG A 67 -0.70 9.38 -2.82
N GLN A 68 -0.62 9.81 -1.55
CA GLN A 68 -1.54 10.83 -1.02
C GLN A 68 -1.45 12.16 -1.80
N ARG A 69 -0.24 12.57 -2.22
CA ARG A 69 -0.07 13.74 -3.09
C ARG A 69 -0.71 13.55 -4.46
N VAL A 70 -0.48 12.41 -5.12
CA VAL A 70 -1.12 12.09 -6.42
C VAL A 70 -2.65 12.09 -6.29
N ALA A 71 -3.20 11.53 -5.21
CA ALA A 71 -4.64 11.52 -4.94
C ALA A 71 -5.20 12.93 -4.63
N ALA A 72 -4.37 13.85 -4.12
CA ALA A 72 -4.75 15.25 -3.95
C ALA A 72 -4.73 16.00 -5.29
N GLU A 73 -3.76 15.72 -6.17
CA GLU A 73 -3.63 16.34 -7.49
C GLU A 73 -4.73 15.91 -8.49
N ARG A 74 -5.32 14.73 -8.30
CA ARG A 74 -6.41 14.21 -9.15
C ARG A 74 -7.81 14.77 -8.81
N ARG A 75 -7.95 15.51 -7.70
CA ARG A 75 -9.21 16.10 -7.23
C ARG A 75 -9.40 17.52 -7.75
#